data_AF-A0A0R2ZM65-F1
#
_entry.id   AF-A0A0R2ZM65-F1
#
_cell.length_a   1.000
_cell.length_b   1.000
_cell.length_c   1.000
_cell.angle_alpha   90.00
_cell.angle_beta   90.00
_cell.angle_gamma   90.00
#
_symmetry.space_group_name_H-M   'P 1'
#
loop_
_entity.id
_entity.type
_entity.pdbx_description
1 polymer ?
#
loop_
_entity_poly.entity_id
_entity_poly.type
_entity_poly.pdbx_seq_one_letter_code
_entity_poly.pdbx_strand_id
1 'polypeptide(L)'
;MKKSEKEMEIQAWHLLLEDDAYRLDWPDDFYRTLINRADELVLREVISLEEWQRLKDAADRVHAQTLHHLAAQQRDRVDTVSIDLCIDTAESTQR
;
A
#
# COMPACT_ATOMS: atom_id res chain seq x y z
N MET A 1 4.99 35.31 -1.46
CA MET A 1 5.49 34.42 -0.39
C MET A 1 6.28 33.31 -1.05
N LYS A 2 7.61 33.27 -0.87
CA LYS A 2 8.42 32.15 -1.33
C LYS A 2 8.18 31.02 -0.32
N LYS A 3 7.38 30.01 -0.67
CA LYS A 3 7.35 28.75 0.10
C LYS A 3 8.81 28.32 0.28
N SER A 4 9.19 27.98 1.49
CA SER A 4 10.54 27.51 1.76
C SER A 4 10.77 26.22 0.95
N GLU A 5 11.96 26.01 0.42
CA GLU A 5 12.30 24.81 -0.39
C GLU A 5 11.83 23.53 0.31
N LYS A 6 12.04 23.46 1.63
CA LYS A 6 11.49 22.43 2.53
C LYS A 6 10.00 22.18 2.37
N GLU A 7 9.17 23.22 2.37
CA GLU A 7 7.72 23.06 2.27
C GLU A 7 7.31 22.48 0.91
N MET A 8 8.03 22.84 -0.16
CA MET A 8 7.78 22.27 -1.49
C MET A 8 8.15 20.80 -1.54
N GLU A 9 9.26 20.40 -0.91
CA GLU A 9 9.69 19.01 -0.91
C GLU A 9 8.83 18.12 -0.02
N ILE A 10 8.43 18.59 1.16
CA ILE A 10 7.46 17.88 2.01
C ILE A 10 6.11 17.77 1.29
N GLN A 11 5.68 18.83 0.58
CA GLN A 11 4.46 18.78 -0.20
C GLN A 11 4.55 17.77 -1.36
N ALA A 12 5.68 17.71 -2.06
CA ALA A 12 5.91 16.70 -3.09
C ALA A 12 5.89 15.27 -2.52
N TRP A 13 6.44 15.08 -1.31
CA TRP A 13 6.39 13.79 -0.62
C TRP A 13 4.96 13.39 -0.24
N HIS A 14 4.14 14.32 0.26
CA HIS A 14 2.73 14.05 0.55
C HIS A 14 1.92 13.74 -0.70
N LEU A 15 2.16 14.45 -1.81
CA LEU A 15 1.50 14.15 -3.08
C LEU A 15 1.80 12.72 -3.56
N LEU A 16 3.03 12.23 -3.36
CA LEU A 16 3.37 10.84 -3.64
C LEU A 16 2.62 9.87 -2.71
N LEU A 17 2.46 10.21 -1.42
CA LEU A 17 1.71 9.39 -0.46
C LEU A 17 0.23 9.24 -0.84
N GLU A 18 -0.34 10.26 -1.47
CA GLU A 18 -1.74 10.31 -1.93
C GLU A 18 -1.96 9.60 -3.28
N ASP A 19 -0.92 9.06 -3.93
CA ASP A 19 -1.05 8.33 -5.19
C ASP A 19 -1.60 6.91 -4.98
N ASP A 20 -2.92 6.82 -4.86
CA ASP A 20 -3.65 5.55 -4.67
C ASP A 20 -3.43 4.56 -5.83
N ALA A 21 -3.27 5.05 -7.06
CA ALA A 21 -3.10 4.19 -8.23
C ALA A 21 -1.75 3.46 -8.18
N TYR A 22 -0.66 4.20 -7.93
CA TYR A 22 0.67 3.62 -7.79
C TYR A 22 0.76 2.69 -6.57
N ARG A 23 0.10 3.06 -5.47
CA ARG A 23 0.05 2.25 -4.23
C ARG A 23 -0.61 0.89 -4.43
N LEU A 24 -1.67 0.81 -5.22
CA LEU A 24 -2.41 -0.43 -5.46
C LEU A 24 -1.74 -1.33 -6.51
N ASP A 25 -1.10 -0.74 -7.52
CA ASP A 25 -0.45 -1.48 -8.61
C ASP A 25 0.91 -2.05 -8.17
N TRP A 26 1.69 -1.29 -7.39
CA TRP A 26 3.04 -1.66 -6.93
C TRP A 26 3.30 -1.29 -5.46
N PRO A 27 2.65 -1.96 -4.48
CA PRO A 27 2.70 -1.56 -3.07
C PRO A 27 4.12 -1.53 -2.47
N ASP A 28 4.95 -2.53 -2.77
CA ASP A 28 6.34 -2.59 -2.28
C ASP A 28 7.24 -1.50 -2.90
N ASP A 29 7.08 -1.25 -4.21
CA ASP A 29 7.87 -0.25 -4.93
C ASP A 29 7.46 1.17 -4.52
N PHE A 30 6.16 1.40 -4.35
CA PHE A 30 5.59 2.62 -3.79
C PHE A 30 6.19 2.94 -2.41
N TYR A 31 6.18 1.96 -1.50
CA TYR A 31 6.75 2.15 -0.17
C TYR A 31 8.25 2.47 -0.23
N ARG A 32 9.01 1.71 -1.02
CA ARG A 32 10.45 1.96 -1.19
C ARG A 32 10.73 3.36 -1.73
N THR A 33 9.96 3.84 -2.69
CA THR A 33 10.09 5.18 -3.25
C THR A 33 9.80 6.27 -2.21
N LEU A 34 8.76 6.11 -1.37
CA LEU A 34 8.47 7.04 -0.28
C LEU A 34 9.60 7.12 0.75
N ILE A 35 10.17 5.97 1.13
CA ILE A 35 11.28 5.91 2.09
C ILE A 35 12.53 6.53 1.49
N ASN A 36 12.88 6.20 0.24
CA ASN A 36 14.02 6.80 -0.45
C ASN A 36 13.88 8.32 -0.51
N ARG A 37 12.70 8.82 -0.86
CA ARG A 37 12.44 10.26 -0.93
C ARG A 37 12.60 10.93 0.43
N ALA A 38 12.10 10.31 1.50
CA ALA A 38 12.30 10.82 2.86
C ALA A 38 13.79 10.82 3.26
N ASP A 39 14.52 9.75 2.90
CA ASP A 39 15.96 9.62 3.16
C ASP A 39 16.77 10.73 2.45
N GLU A 40 16.45 11.01 1.18
CA GLU A 40 17.05 12.13 0.45
C GLU A 40 16.84 13.48 1.15
N LEU A 41 15.67 13.70 1.76
CA LEU A 41 15.36 14.95 2.47
C LEU A 41 16.16 15.11 3.77
N VAL A 42 16.38 14.02 4.51
CA VAL A 42 17.20 14.08 5.72
C VAL A 42 18.69 14.19 5.37
N LEU A 43 19.14 13.51 4.32
CA LEU A 43 20.52 13.60 3.80
C LEU A 43 20.87 15.01 3.32
N ARG A 44 19.91 15.72 2.73
CA ARG A 44 20.06 17.12 2.30
C ARG A 44 19.84 18.12 3.42
N GLU A 45 19.64 17.65 4.66
CA GLU A 45 19.36 18.47 5.84
C GLU A 45 18.11 19.38 5.69
N VAL A 46 17.20 19.01 4.78
CA VAL A 46 15.94 19.71 4.51
C VAL A 46 14.95 19.46 5.66
N ILE A 47 14.98 18.26 6.22
CA ILE A 47 14.16 17.85 7.36
C ILE A 47 15.05 17.26 8.46
N SER A 48 14.58 17.35 9.70
CA SER A 48 15.25 16.73 10.85
C SER A 48 15.01 15.23 10.89
N LEU A 49 15.85 14.49 11.62
CA LEU A 49 15.65 13.04 11.83
C LEU A 49 14.28 12.71 12.45
N GLU A 50 13.80 13.56 13.38
CA GLU A 50 12.46 13.41 13.96
C GLU A 50 11.35 13.59 12.93
N GLU A 51 11.51 14.51 11.98
CA GLU A 51 10.55 14.73 10.90
C GLU A 51 10.56 13.56 9.92
N TRP A 52 11.75 13.08 9.55
CA TRP A 52 11.92 11.86 8.76
C TRP A 52 11.21 10.66 9.39
N GLN A 53 11.33 10.49 10.71
CA GLN A 53 10.69 9.38 11.41
C GLN A 53 9.16 9.48 11.36
N ARG A 54 8.58 10.69 11.39
CA ARG A 54 7.13 10.89 11.19
C ARG A 54 6.69 10.56 9.76
N LEU A 55 7.48 10.95 8.75
CA LEU A 55 7.20 10.60 7.35
C LEU A 55 7.25 9.09 7.16
N LYS A 56 8.24 8.43 7.76
CA LYS A 56 8.37 6.97 7.75
C LYS A 56 7.17 6.28 8.43
N ASP A 57 6.73 6.75 9.59
CA ASP A 57 5.55 6.20 10.28
C ASP A 57 4.28 6.34 9.42
N ALA A 58 4.10 7.47 8.76
CA ALA A 58 2.98 7.69 7.84
C ALA A 58 3.03 6.73 6.64
N ALA A 59 4.20 6.56 6.00
CA ALA A 59 4.37 5.62 4.90
C ALA A 59 4.11 4.17 5.33
N ASP A 60 4.60 3.77 6.51
CA ASP A 60 4.41 2.43 7.06
C ASP A 60 2.93 2.12 7.32
N ARG A 61 2.20 3.06 7.94
CA ARG A 61 0.75 2.92 8.16
C ARG A 61 -0.03 2.77 6.87
N VAL A 62 0.29 3.55 5.84
CA VAL A 62 -0.41 3.50 4.54
C VAL A 62 -0.09 2.19 3.81
N HIS A 63 1.17 1.76 3.85
CA HIS A 63 1.59 0.49 3.25
C HIS A 63 0.93 -0.71 3.95
N ALA A 64 0.94 -0.75 5.29
CA ALA A 64 0.29 -1.80 6.06
C ALA A 64 -1.23 -1.87 5.80
N GLN A 65 -1.91 -0.72 5.73
CA GLN A 65 -3.33 -0.66 5.36
C GLN A 65 -3.59 -1.20 3.95
N THR A 66 -2.71 -0.87 3.00
CA THR A 66 -2.82 -1.35 1.61
C THR A 66 -2.67 -2.86 1.55
N LEU A 67 -1.64 -3.42 2.18
CA LEU A 67 -1.42 -4.86 2.25
C LEU A 67 -2.59 -5.58 2.92
N HIS A 68 -3.12 -5.02 4.01
CA HIS A 68 -4.31 -5.56 4.68
C HIS A 68 -5.53 -5.55 3.76
N HIS A 69 -5.77 -4.46 3.03
CA HIS A 69 -6.87 -4.36 2.07
C HIS A 69 -6.74 -5.36 0.92
N LEU A 70 -5.54 -5.45 0.31
CA LEU A 70 -5.25 -6.41 -0.76
C LEU A 70 -5.39 -7.87 -0.28
N ALA A 71 -4.98 -8.16 0.95
CA ALA A 71 -5.15 -9.48 1.55
C ALA A 71 -6.63 -9.81 1.80
N ALA A 72 -7.42 -8.84 2.27
CA ALA A 72 -8.86 -9.02 2.46
C ALA A 72 -9.58 -9.26 1.12
N GLN A 73 -9.23 -8.50 0.08
CA GLN A 73 -9.82 -8.65 -1.26
C GLN A 73 -9.46 -9.99 -1.92
N GLN A 74 -8.26 -10.53 -1.67
CA GLN A 74 -7.88 -11.86 -2.15
C GLN A 74 -8.69 -12.98 -1.48
N ARG A 75 -9.00 -12.86 -0.18
CA ARG A 75 -9.77 -13.87 0.55
C ARG A 75 -11.23 -13.96 0.06
N ASP A 76 -11.83 -12.84 -0.30
CA ASP A 76 -13.19 -12.78 -0.85
C ASP A 76 -13.32 -13.52 -2.19
N ARG A 77 -12.29 -13.44 -3.05
CA ARG A 77 -12.28 -14.13 -4.35
C ARG A 77 -12.15 -15.65 -4.27
N VAL A 78 -11.65 -16.20 -3.17
CA VAL A 78 -11.47 -17.66 -3.01
C VAL A 78 -12.78 -18.34 -2.58
N ASP A 79 -13.72 -17.60 -2.00
CA ASP A 79 -14.99 -18.15 -1.49
C ASP A 79 -16.00 -18.48 -2.61
N THR A 80 -15.91 -17.80 -3.76
CA THR A 80 -16.88 -17.97 -4.86
C THR A 80 -16.57 -19.12 -5.82
N VAL A 81 -15.35 -19.70 -5.78
CA VAL A 81 -14.94 -20.77 -6.72
C VAL A 81 -15.04 -22.18 -6.12
N SER A 82 -15.29 -22.30 -4.80
CA SER A 82 -15.32 -23.62 -4.14
C SER A 82 -16.71 -24.26 -4.03
N ILE A 83 -17.73 -23.72 -4.70
CA ILE A 83 -19.09 -24.28 -4.73
C ILE A 83 -19.41 -24.80 -6.14
N ASP A 84 -18.52 -25.61 -6.73
CA ASP A 84 -18.84 -26.43 -7.90
C ASP A 84 -17.96 -27.69 -7.94
N LEU A 85 -17.94 -28.48 -6.86
CA LEU A 85 -17.42 -29.85 -6.96
C LEU A 85 -17.88 -30.76 -5.82
N CYS A 86 -19.18 -30.98 -5.72
CA CYS A 86 -19.86 -32.10 -5.04
C CYS A 86 -21.34 -31.70 -5.12
N ILE A 87 -22.24 -32.32 -5.87
CA ILE A 87 -22.57 -33.74 -5.87
C ILE A 87 -23.26 -34.05 -7.22
N ASP A 88 -22.52 -34.65 -8.17
CA ASP A 88 -23.12 -35.57 -9.12
C ASP A 88 -22.31 -36.86 -9.03
N THR A 89 -22.99 -37.92 -8.60
CA THR A 89 -22.67 -39.36 -8.65
C THR A 89 -23.00 -40.02 -7.31
N ALA A 90 -24.29 -40.24 -7.06
CA ALA A 90 -24.76 -41.34 -6.24
C ALA A 90 -26.01 -41.93 -6.89
N GLU A 91 -25.74 -42.83 -7.83
CA GLU A 91 -26.52 -44.03 -8.16
C GLU A 91 -28.02 -43.89 -8.45
N SER A 92 -28.31 -43.94 -9.74
CA SER A 92 -29.38 -44.82 -10.24
C SER A 92 -29.13 -46.27 -9.78
N THR A 93 -29.83 -46.74 -8.75
CA THR A 93 -30.09 -48.16 -8.47
C THR A 93 -31.48 -48.27 -7.82
N GLN A 94 -32.57 -48.26 -8.59
CA GLN A 94 -33.29 -49.44 -9.06
C GLN A 94 -33.79 -50.40 -7.94
N ARG A 95 -34.97 -50.13 -7.35
CA ARG A 95 -36.21 -50.94 -7.40
C ARG A 95 -37.19 -50.58 -6.29
#